data_AF-A0A8S1Q7Z1-F1
#
_entry.id   AF-A0A8S1Q7Z1-F1
#
_cell.length_a   1.000
_cell.length_b   1.000
_cell.length_c   1.000
_cell.angle_alpha   90.00
_cell.angle_beta   90.00
_cell.angle_gamma   90.00
#
_symmetry.space_group_name_H-M   'P 1'
#
loop_
_entity.id
_entity.type
_entity.pdbx_description
1 polymer ?
#
loop_
_entity_poly.entity_id
_entity_poly.type
_entity_poly.pdbx_seq_one_letter_code
_entity_poly.pdbx_strand_id
1 'polypeptide(L)'
;MNILNKLSPQFKQFLQEEGINEEIFMFEQTLRYIRIKPDYLITFEELQKQVSDLIEPIIQIPTLYSIPADQKINNLQLYKDGILYGIDKSSAAVVYSLDINQNDINLLEICCAPGAKLTFIADLLRIQTNKDGIQRKVFGIDISQNRLNITQSIVNKYKLEKYVELIQEDGTKYQSPIQFDKVLIDAECTHEGSIKHLKKYIDKPIPEKNSKKQFKNNKVSKKQLQKNHTNIYTTQQTKAHEWTEEDFNNRFLDQKKLQQIYDLQFSLLENGYKHLKQNGILIYSTCSFSQKQNEDQIIKFLEQNNDAILMHPFWDMQEQQCKPGQIFNTVRFDPKVSNTGGMFIAKIKKL
;
A
#
# COMPACT_ATOMS: atom_id res chain seq x y z
N MET A 1 -4.42 -18.79 9.59
CA MET A 1 -5.25 -18.80 10.81
C MET A 1 -6.41 -17.80 10.71
N ASN A 2 -7.63 -18.22 11.08
CA ASN A 2 -8.82 -17.40 11.37
C ASN A 2 -8.56 -16.44 12.56
N ILE A 3 -8.83 -15.14 12.39
CA ILE A 3 -8.61 -14.12 13.45
C ILE A 3 -9.92 -13.53 14.02
N LEU A 4 -11.08 -13.99 13.54
CA LEU A 4 -12.39 -13.45 13.94
C LEU A 4 -12.59 -13.46 15.46
N ASN A 5 -12.17 -14.55 16.11
CA ASN A 5 -12.32 -14.72 17.56
C ASN A 5 -11.38 -13.82 18.38
N LYS A 6 -10.43 -13.14 17.74
CA LYS A 6 -9.48 -12.22 18.37
C LYS A 6 -9.83 -10.75 18.16
N LEU A 7 -10.93 -10.45 17.45
CA LEU A 7 -11.41 -9.08 17.26
C LEU A 7 -12.13 -8.57 18.50
N SER A 8 -11.95 -7.31 18.87
CA SER A 8 -12.67 -6.70 19.99
C SER A 8 -14.17 -6.53 19.68
N PRO A 9 -15.05 -6.51 20.70
CA PRO A 9 -16.48 -6.23 20.52
C PRO A 9 -16.74 -4.90 19.79
N GLN A 10 -15.99 -3.84 20.10
CA GLN A 10 -16.14 -2.53 19.44
C GLN A 10 -15.70 -2.59 17.98
N PHE A 11 -14.66 -3.37 17.65
CA PHE A 11 -14.28 -3.53 16.26
C PHE A 11 -15.33 -4.31 15.46
N LYS A 12 -15.94 -5.33 16.06
CA LYS A 12 -17.09 -6.02 15.45
C LYS A 12 -18.27 -5.08 15.23
N GLN A 13 -18.56 -4.23 16.20
CA GLN A 13 -19.58 -3.18 16.05
C GLN A 13 -19.23 -2.21 14.91
N PHE A 14 -17.99 -1.73 14.85
CA PHE A 14 -17.50 -0.91 13.73
C PHE A 14 -17.72 -1.61 12.37
N LEU A 15 -17.38 -2.90 12.25
CA LEU A 15 -17.61 -3.65 11.01
C LEU A 15 -19.10 -3.70 10.64
N GLN A 16 -19.99 -3.89 11.62
CA GLN A 16 -21.44 -3.88 11.40
C GLN A 16 -21.94 -2.51 10.91
N GLU A 17 -21.46 -1.43 11.53
CA GLU A 17 -21.78 -0.04 11.14
C GLU A 17 -21.30 0.27 9.71
N GLU A 18 -20.17 -0.29 9.31
CA GLU A 18 -19.61 -0.17 7.95
C GLU A 18 -20.27 -1.13 6.93
N GLY A 19 -21.25 -1.94 7.34
CA GLY A 19 -21.93 -2.91 6.48
C GLY A 19 -21.06 -4.12 6.11
N ILE A 20 -20.05 -4.44 6.92
CA ILE A 20 -19.05 -5.47 6.65
C ILE A 20 -19.34 -6.72 7.47
N ASN A 21 -19.54 -7.84 6.78
CA ASN A 21 -19.70 -9.13 7.43
C ASN A 21 -18.36 -9.58 8.03
N GLU A 22 -18.31 -9.73 9.36
CA GLU A 22 -17.11 -10.15 10.11
C GLU A 22 -16.55 -11.52 9.69
N GLU A 23 -17.34 -12.37 9.02
CA GLU A 23 -16.87 -13.64 8.44
C GLU A 23 -15.67 -13.47 7.51
N ILE A 24 -15.47 -12.29 6.90
CA ILE A 24 -14.29 -12.03 6.05
C ILE A 24 -12.96 -12.30 6.80
N PHE A 25 -12.96 -12.21 8.13
CA PHE A 25 -11.79 -12.47 8.98
C PHE A 25 -11.61 -13.96 9.34
N MET A 26 -12.57 -14.82 8.97
CA MET A 26 -12.41 -16.27 8.99
C MET A 26 -11.61 -16.78 7.80
N PHE A 27 -11.65 -16.07 6.67
CA PHE A 27 -10.97 -16.48 5.45
C PHE A 27 -9.47 -16.26 5.57
N GLU A 28 -8.74 -17.35 5.32
CA GLU A 28 -7.31 -17.30 5.13
C GLU A 28 -7.03 -17.03 3.66
N GLN A 29 -6.13 -16.08 3.37
CA GLN A 29 -5.59 -15.97 2.02
C GLN A 29 -4.86 -17.27 1.69
N THR A 30 -5.49 -18.08 0.85
CA THR A 30 -4.94 -19.35 0.35
C THR A 30 -3.99 -19.12 -0.82
N LEU A 31 -4.08 -17.94 -1.42
CA LEU A 31 -3.24 -17.53 -2.54
C LEU A 31 -2.36 -16.35 -2.12
N ARG A 32 -1.21 -16.27 -2.78
CA ARG A 32 -0.43 -15.05 -2.88
C ARG A 32 -0.22 -14.74 -4.36
N TYR A 33 0.10 -13.50 -4.65
CA TYR A 33 0.17 -13.03 -6.02
C TYR A 33 1.59 -12.59 -6.37
N ILE A 34 1.98 -12.91 -7.60
CA ILE A 34 3.25 -12.56 -8.18
C ILE A 34 3.06 -11.93 -9.56
N ARG A 35 4.04 -11.14 -9.95
CA ARG A 35 4.14 -10.51 -11.26
C ARG A 35 5.44 -10.94 -11.91
N ILE A 36 5.44 -11.11 -13.23
CA ILE A 36 6.64 -11.29 -14.06
C ILE A 36 6.91 -10.01 -14.86
N LYS A 37 8.19 -9.70 -15.14
CA LYS A 37 8.51 -8.60 -16.06
C LYS A 37 7.85 -8.81 -17.42
N PRO A 38 7.16 -7.81 -17.98
CA PRO A 38 6.44 -7.95 -19.26
C PRO A 38 7.31 -8.22 -20.49
N ASP A 39 8.60 -7.89 -20.45
CA ASP A 39 9.57 -8.15 -21.52
C ASP A 39 10.43 -9.40 -21.28
N TYR A 40 10.19 -10.13 -20.19
CA TYR A 40 10.87 -11.39 -19.94
C TYR A 40 10.15 -12.51 -20.68
N LEU A 41 10.83 -13.10 -21.66
CA LEU A 41 10.30 -14.21 -22.44
C LEU A 41 10.42 -15.51 -21.63
N ILE A 42 9.28 -16.01 -21.18
CA ILE A 42 9.14 -17.30 -20.51
C ILE A 42 7.81 -17.92 -20.91
N THR A 43 7.81 -19.22 -21.21
CA THR A 43 6.56 -19.93 -21.48
C THR A 43 5.81 -20.19 -20.17
N PHE A 44 4.49 -20.36 -20.25
CA PHE A 44 3.71 -20.70 -19.06
C PHE A 44 4.15 -22.04 -18.44
N GLU A 45 4.52 -23.02 -19.27
CA GLU A 45 5.02 -24.32 -18.81
C GLU A 45 6.35 -24.19 -18.04
N GLU A 46 7.28 -23.35 -18.51
CA GLU A 46 8.52 -23.05 -17.79
C GLU A 46 8.23 -22.31 -16.48
N LEU A 47 7.26 -21.39 -16.48
CA LEU A 47 6.87 -20.66 -15.28
C LEU A 47 6.26 -21.61 -14.23
N GLN A 48 5.42 -22.57 -14.65
CA GLN A 48 4.91 -23.65 -13.80
C GLN A 48 6.05 -24.42 -13.14
N LYS A 49 7.00 -24.92 -13.95
CA LYS A 49 8.16 -25.68 -13.47
C LYS A 49 9.06 -24.88 -12.51
N GLN A 50 9.26 -23.59 -12.78
CA GLN A 50 10.17 -22.75 -11.99
C GLN A 50 9.54 -22.16 -10.72
N VAL A 51 8.22 -22.01 -10.69
CA VAL A 51 7.53 -21.30 -9.60
C VAL A 51 6.62 -22.21 -8.80
N SER A 52 5.65 -22.86 -9.44
CA SER A 52 4.66 -23.75 -8.82
C SER A 52 3.79 -24.39 -9.91
N ASP A 53 3.50 -25.68 -9.79
CA ASP A 53 2.54 -26.36 -10.69
C ASP A 53 1.10 -25.80 -10.55
N LEU A 54 0.81 -25.16 -9.42
CA LEU A 54 -0.47 -24.52 -9.10
C LEU A 54 -0.49 -23.01 -9.43
N ILE A 55 0.44 -22.53 -10.25
CA ILE A 55 0.40 -21.15 -10.72
C ILE A 55 -0.75 -20.96 -11.71
N GLU A 56 -1.51 -19.88 -11.55
CA GLU A 56 -2.62 -19.54 -12.43
C GLU A 56 -2.52 -18.08 -12.89
N PRO A 57 -2.74 -17.77 -14.18
CA PRO A 57 -2.74 -16.40 -14.68
C PRO A 57 -3.97 -15.63 -14.20
N ILE A 58 -3.80 -14.35 -13.87
CA ILE A 58 -4.91 -13.43 -13.63
C ILE A 58 -5.23 -12.74 -14.95
N ILE A 59 -6.29 -13.21 -15.63
CA ILE A 59 -6.63 -12.85 -17.02
C ILE A 59 -6.69 -11.31 -17.23
N GLN A 60 -7.20 -10.57 -16.24
CA GLN A 60 -7.42 -9.12 -16.33
C GLN A 60 -6.12 -8.31 -16.26
N ILE A 61 -5.08 -8.86 -15.64
CA ILE A 61 -3.80 -8.18 -15.46
C ILE A 61 -2.72 -9.06 -16.09
N PRO A 62 -2.37 -8.81 -17.37
CA PRO A 62 -1.22 -9.42 -18.01
C PRO A 62 -0.01 -9.41 -17.08
N THR A 63 0.75 -10.51 -17.07
CA THR A 63 1.93 -10.76 -16.22
C THR A 63 1.66 -11.00 -14.73
N LEU A 64 0.42 -10.94 -14.24
CA LEU A 64 0.08 -11.27 -12.87
C LEU A 64 -0.40 -12.73 -12.76
N TYR A 65 0.02 -13.41 -11.70
CA TYR A 65 -0.31 -14.81 -11.43
C TYR A 65 -0.62 -15.02 -9.95
N SER A 66 -1.54 -15.93 -9.65
CA SER A 66 -1.71 -16.51 -8.31
C SER A 66 -0.83 -17.74 -8.14
N ILE A 67 -0.33 -17.94 -6.93
CA ILE A 67 0.37 -19.15 -6.48
C ILE A 67 -0.10 -19.50 -5.06
N PRO A 68 0.12 -20.73 -4.59
CA PRO A 68 -0.16 -21.11 -3.20
C PRO A 68 0.50 -20.16 -2.19
N ALA A 69 -0.22 -19.81 -1.12
CA ALA A 69 0.25 -18.84 -0.13
C ALA A 69 1.55 -19.23 0.58
N ASP A 70 1.82 -20.53 0.71
CA ASP A 70 3.02 -21.10 1.32
C ASP A 70 4.24 -21.13 0.38
N GLN A 71 4.04 -20.89 -0.92
CA GLN A 71 5.12 -20.85 -1.90
C GLN A 71 6.11 -19.73 -1.58
N LYS A 72 7.38 -20.12 -1.32
CA LYS A 72 8.45 -19.21 -0.92
C LYS A 72 9.17 -18.62 -2.14
N ILE A 73 8.68 -17.47 -2.61
CA ILE A 73 9.23 -16.82 -3.80
C ILE A 73 10.67 -16.29 -3.63
N ASN A 74 11.11 -16.03 -2.39
CA ASN A 74 12.43 -15.45 -2.12
C ASN A 74 13.60 -16.36 -2.50
N ASN A 75 13.36 -17.67 -2.60
CA ASN A 75 14.38 -18.65 -2.96
C ASN A 75 14.50 -18.84 -4.48
N LEU A 76 13.50 -18.40 -5.25
CA LEU A 76 13.41 -18.59 -6.69
C LEU A 76 14.43 -17.72 -7.43
N GLN A 77 15.03 -18.27 -8.49
CA GLN A 77 16.02 -17.56 -9.29
C GLN A 77 15.41 -16.32 -9.96
N LEU A 78 14.21 -16.45 -10.52
CA LEU A 78 13.44 -15.32 -11.08
C LEU A 78 13.27 -14.15 -10.10
N TYR A 79 13.10 -14.41 -8.80
CA TYR A 79 12.97 -13.37 -7.79
C TYR A 79 14.31 -12.71 -7.44
N LYS A 80 15.39 -13.50 -7.42
CA LYS A 80 16.76 -13.01 -7.16
C LYS A 80 17.27 -12.13 -8.30
N ASP A 81 16.90 -12.48 -9.53
CA ASP A 81 17.30 -11.75 -10.74
C ASP A 81 16.45 -10.49 -11.01
N GLY A 82 15.43 -10.26 -10.18
CA GLY A 82 14.53 -9.12 -10.32
C GLY A 82 13.56 -9.26 -11.50
N ILE A 83 13.26 -10.49 -11.93
CA ILE A 83 12.28 -10.81 -12.97
C ILE A 83 10.88 -11.00 -12.35
N LEU A 84 10.82 -11.56 -11.13
CA LEU A 84 9.59 -11.85 -10.39
C LEU A 84 9.41 -10.89 -9.19
N TYR A 85 8.17 -10.42 -9.03
CA TYR A 85 7.73 -9.46 -8.02
C TYR A 85 6.61 -10.05 -7.20
N GLY A 86 6.59 -9.80 -5.89
CA GLY A 86 5.40 -10.06 -5.09
C GLY A 86 4.54 -8.80 -5.02
N ILE A 87 3.29 -8.88 -5.44
CA ILE A 87 2.31 -7.80 -5.28
C ILE A 87 0.92 -8.41 -5.17
N ASP A 88 0.12 -7.97 -4.20
CA ASP A 88 -1.26 -8.45 -4.02
C ASP A 88 -2.13 -8.10 -5.24
N LYS A 89 -3.08 -8.97 -5.62
CA LYS A 89 -3.98 -8.73 -6.76
C LYS A 89 -4.74 -7.42 -6.64
N SER A 90 -5.19 -7.06 -5.44
CA SER A 90 -5.88 -5.77 -5.22
C SER A 90 -4.96 -4.56 -5.43
N SER A 91 -3.68 -4.67 -5.11
CA SER A 91 -2.69 -3.59 -5.35
C SER A 91 -2.29 -3.50 -6.82
N ALA A 92 -2.17 -4.64 -7.51
CA ALA A 92 -2.02 -4.65 -8.96
C ALA A 92 -3.23 -4.00 -9.63
N ALA A 93 -4.42 -4.16 -9.04
CA ALA A 93 -5.63 -3.54 -9.53
C ALA A 93 -5.65 -2.01 -9.43
N VAL A 94 -5.12 -1.44 -8.35
CA VAL A 94 -4.92 0.01 -8.27
C VAL A 94 -4.08 0.51 -9.44
N VAL A 95 -2.95 -0.15 -9.74
CA VAL A 95 -2.04 0.27 -10.80
C VAL A 95 -2.66 0.13 -12.18
N TYR A 96 -3.34 -0.99 -12.45
CA TYR A 96 -3.97 -1.21 -13.76
C TYR A 96 -5.11 -0.21 -14.03
N SER A 97 -5.77 0.29 -12.99
CA SER A 97 -6.84 1.30 -13.10
C SER A 97 -6.37 2.65 -13.66
N LEU A 98 -5.06 2.94 -13.62
CA LEU A 98 -4.46 4.15 -14.20
C LEU A 98 -4.62 4.20 -15.73
N ASP A 99 -4.83 3.05 -16.39
CA ASP A 99 -4.85 2.91 -17.85
C ASP A 99 -3.63 3.55 -18.52
N ILE A 100 -2.44 3.14 -18.08
CA ILE A 100 -1.18 3.67 -18.60
C ILE A 100 -1.04 3.31 -20.09
N ASN A 101 -0.85 4.32 -20.93
CA ASN A 101 -0.71 4.19 -22.37
C ASN A 101 0.54 4.92 -22.89
N GLN A 102 0.80 4.82 -24.19
CA GLN A 102 2.00 5.40 -24.81
C GLN A 102 2.07 6.93 -24.73
N ASN A 103 0.97 7.64 -24.51
CA ASN A 103 0.99 9.10 -24.41
C ASN A 103 1.32 9.61 -23.00
N ASP A 104 1.32 8.73 -22.00
CA ASP A 104 1.63 9.12 -20.62
C ASP A 104 3.14 9.25 -20.43
N ILE A 105 3.61 10.43 -20.01
CA ILE A 105 5.03 10.76 -19.91
C ILE A 105 5.48 10.84 -18.45
N ASN A 106 4.75 11.63 -17.66
CA ASN A 106 5.06 11.90 -16.26
C ASN A 106 3.91 11.43 -15.38
N LEU A 107 4.22 10.52 -14.46
CA LEU A 107 3.26 10.01 -13.49
C LEU A 107 3.71 10.36 -12.08
N LEU A 108 2.74 10.53 -11.17
CA LEU A 108 3.01 10.82 -9.76
C LEU A 108 2.39 9.72 -8.89
N GLU A 109 3.12 9.26 -7.88
CA GLU A 109 2.58 8.48 -6.79
C GLU A 109 2.85 9.19 -5.46
N ILE A 110 1.79 9.55 -4.75
CA ILE A 110 1.87 10.14 -3.41
C ILE A 110 1.69 9.02 -2.37
N CYS A 111 2.49 9.05 -1.31
CA CYS A 111 2.61 7.98 -0.30
C CYS A 111 3.18 6.68 -0.90
N CYS A 112 4.20 6.80 -1.76
CA CYS A 112 4.65 5.71 -2.62
C CYS A 112 5.32 4.52 -1.89
N ALA A 113 5.78 4.71 -0.65
CA ALA A 113 6.54 3.67 0.02
C ALA A 113 5.64 2.57 0.60
N PRO A 114 6.02 1.28 0.50
CA PRO A 114 7.36 0.78 0.24
C PRO A 114 7.75 0.61 -1.24
N GLY A 115 6.91 1.01 -2.21
CA GLY A 115 7.29 1.07 -3.63
C GLY A 115 6.77 -0.05 -4.52
N ALA A 116 5.87 -0.91 -4.04
CA ALA A 116 5.35 -2.02 -4.84
C ALA A 116 4.54 -1.53 -6.05
N LYS A 117 3.63 -0.57 -5.84
CA LYS A 117 2.85 0.06 -6.91
C LYS A 117 3.74 0.97 -7.77
N LEU A 118 4.62 1.76 -7.15
CA LEU A 118 5.61 2.60 -7.82
C LEU A 118 6.44 1.83 -8.85
N THR A 119 7.01 0.71 -8.44
CA THR A 119 7.83 -0.12 -9.33
C THR A 119 7.01 -0.84 -10.39
N PHE A 120 5.74 -1.16 -10.13
CA PHE A 120 4.83 -1.64 -11.17
C PHE A 120 4.61 -0.55 -12.22
N ILE A 121 4.28 0.68 -11.81
CA ILE A 121 4.10 1.83 -12.71
C ILE A 121 5.37 2.05 -13.54
N ALA A 122 6.53 2.15 -12.88
CA ALA A 122 7.80 2.38 -13.54
C ALA A 122 8.12 1.30 -14.59
N ASP A 123 7.79 0.04 -14.30
CA ASP A 123 8.04 -1.07 -15.21
C ASP A 123 7.08 -1.08 -16.40
N LEU A 124 5.83 -0.60 -16.25
CA LEU A 124 4.94 -0.34 -17.39
C LEU A 124 5.45 0.81 -18.28
N LEU A 125 5.90 1.91 -17.68
CA LEU A 125 6.47 3.06 -18.39
C LEU A 125 7.76 2.69 -19.14
N ARG A 126 8.58 1.83 -18.54
CA ARG A 126 9.78 1.28 -19.17
C ARG A 126 9.46 0.58 -20.48
N ILE A 127 8.40 -0.23 -20.53
CA ILE A 127 8.02 -0.92 -21.76
C ILE A 127 7.63 0.07 -22.86
N GLN A 128 6.89 1.12 -22.53
CA GLN A 128 6.54 2.14 -23.52
C GLN A 128 7.79 2.88 -24.00
N THR A 129 8.67 3.26 -23.06
CA THR A 129 9.96 3.93 -23.38
C THR A 129 10.83 3.08 -24.30
N ASN A 130 10.92 1.78 -24.05
CA ASN A 130 11.71 0.87 -24.89
C ASN A 130 11.12 0.71 -26.31
N LYS A 131 9.83 0.95 -26.50
CA LYS A 131 9.16 0.82 -27.80
C LYS A 131 9.38 2.04 -28.70
N ASP A 132 9.36 3.25 -28.14
CA ASP A 132 9.39 4.48 -28.93
C ASP A 132 10.55 5.44 -28.60
N GLY A 133 11.36 5.14 -27.59
CA GLY A 133 12.50 5.94 -27.17
C GLY A 133 12.14 7.20 -26.39
N ILE A 134 10.85 7.48 -26.13
CA ILE A 134 10.44 8.66 -25.36
C ILE A 134 10.65 8.38 -23.88
N GLN A 135 11.48 9.22 -23.23
CA GLN A 135 11.77 9.08 -21.81
C GLN A 135 10.51 9.35 -20.97
N ARG A 136 10.14 8.37 -20.16
CA ARG A 136 9.03 8.46 -19.20
C ARG A 136 9.55 8.34 -17.78
N LYS A 137 8.80 8.91 -16.83
CA LYS A 137 9.17 8.86 -15.42
C LYS A 137 7.95 8.78 -14.51
N VAL A 138 8.10 8.06 -13.42
CA VAL A 138 7.21 8.13 -12.26
C VAL A 138 7.93 8.78 -11.09
N PHE A 139 7.26 9.74 -10.46
CA PHE A 139 7.75 10.47 -9.30
C PHE A 139 7.06 9.89 -8.07
N GLY A 140 7.83 9.35 -7.12
CA GLY A 140 7.34 8.79 -5.87
C GLY A 140 7.62 9.73 -4.70
N ILE A 141 6.55 10.21 -4.05
CA ILE A 141 6.63 11.10 -2.89
C ILE A 141 6.33 10.31 -1.61
N ASP A 142 7.17 10.45 -0.59
CA ASP A 142 6.86 9.97 0.76
C ASP A 142 7.53 10.87 1.81
N ILE A 143 6.84 11.12 2.92
CA ILE A 143 7.33 11.99 3.99
C ILE A 143 8.52 11.36 4.75
N SER A 144 8.65 10.04 4.73
CA SER A 144 9.63 9.30 5.51
C SER A 144 10.84 8.89 4.68
N GLN A 145 12.00 9.50 4.95
CA GLN A 145 13.26 9.08 4.33
C GLN A 145 13.58 7.60 4.55
N ASN A 146 13.26 7.07 5.74
CA ASN A 146 13.49 5.65 6.05
C ASN A 146 12.66 4.73 5.14
N ARG A 147 11.40 5.10 4.86
CA ARG A 147 10.55 4.34 3.93
C ARG A 147 11.00 4.52 2.48
N LEU A 148 11.51 5.70 2.10
CA LEU A 148 12.12 5.91 0.80
C LEU A 148 13.39 5.09 0.59
N ASN A 149 14.22 4.89 1.61
CA ASN A 149 15.40 4.01 1.50
C ASN A 149 15.01 2.55 1.20
N ILE A 150 13.90 2.08 1.78
CA ILE A 150 13.32 0.77 1.44
C ILE A 150 12.84 0.78 -0.02
N THR A 151 12.11 1.82 -0.41
CA THR A 151 11.61 2.01 -1.78
C THR A 151 12.76 1.99 -2.79
N GLN A 152 13.84 2.73 -2.55
CA GLN A 152 15.03 2.75 -3.38
C GLN A 152 15.67 1.36 -3.51
N SER A 153 15.69 0.57 -2.43
CA SER A 153 16.20 -0.80 -2.48
C SER A 153 15.35 -1.70 -3.38
N ILE A 154 14.03 -1.51 -3.39
CA ILE A 154 13.11 -2.21 -4.29
C ILE A 154 13.29 -1.75 -5.74
N VAL A 155 13.41 -0.44 -5.97
CA VAL A 155 13.70 0.15 -7.31
C VAL A 155 15.00 -0.43 -7.88
N ASN A 156 16.07 -0.46 -7.08
CA ASN A 156 17.38 -0.97 -7.49
C ASN A 156 17.34 -2.47 -7.80
N LYS A 157 16.72 -3.25 -6.90
CA LYS A 157 16.54 -4.69 -7.09
C LYS A 157 15.89 -4.99 -8.45
N TYR A 158 14.93 -4.18 -8.84
CA TYR A 158 14.15 -4.36 -10.05
C TYR A 158 14.70 -3.60 -11.27
N LYS A 159 15.84 -2.90 -11.12
CA LYS A 159 16.56 -2.17 -12.18
C LYS A 159 15.71 -1.09 -12.85
N LEU A 160 15.02 -0.29 -12.03
CA LEU A 160 14.06 0.74 -12.46
C LEU A 160 14.52 2.17 -12.17
N GLU A 161 15.79 2.37 -11.78
CA GLU A 161 16.36 3.65 -11.33
C GLU A 161 16.22 4.75 -12.39
N LYS A 162 16.28 4.39 -13.68
CA LYS A 162 16.13 5.32 -14.80
C LYS A 162 14.70 5.88 -14.95
N TYR A 163 13.71 5.20 -14.40
CA TYR A 163 12.28 5.50 -14.58
C TYR A 163 11.63 6.07 -13.33
N VAL A 164 12.35 6.09 -12.19
CA VAL A 164 11.82 6.49 -10.90
C VAL A 164 12.57 7.72 -10.38
N GLU A 165 11.83 8.72 -9.92
CA GLU A 165 12.36 9.80 -9.07
C GLU A 165 11.76 9.68 -7.68
N LEU A 166 12.58 9.55 -6.64
CA LEU A 166 12.09 9.55 -5.25
C LEU A 166 12.31 10.91 -4.61
N ILE A 167 11.27 11.43 -3.97
CA ILE A 167 11.29 12.76 -3.34
C ILE A 167 10.77 12.64 -1.91
N GLN A 168 11.58 13.12 -0.95
CA GLN A 168 11.18 13.17 0.45
C GLN A 168 10.44 14.48 0.73
N GLU A 169 9.11 14.45 0.73
CA GLU A 169 8.28 15.62 1.00
C GLU A 169 6.94 15.27 1.67
N ASP A 170 6.31 16.28 2.26
CA ASP A 170 4.92 16.18 2.73
C ASP A 170 3.98 16.18 1.51
N GLY A 171 3.38 15.04 1.20
CA GLY A 171 2.49 14.85 0.05
C GLY A 171 1.27 15.79 0.04
N THR A 172 0.87 16.34 1.19
CA THR A 172 -0.24 17.32 1.27
C THR A 172 0.17 18.72 0.80
N LYS A 173 1.48 19.00 0.78
CA LYS A 173 2.05 20.33 0.48
C LYS A 173 3.04 20.32 -0.67
N TYR A 174 3.42 19.15 -1.16
CA TYR A 174 4.33 19.00 -2.28
C TYR A 174 3.87 19.87 -3.45
N GLN A 175 4.79 20.63 -4.02
CA GLN A 175 4.55 21.46 -5.21
C GLN A 175 5.51 21.01 -6.30
N SER A 176 4.95 20.48 -7.38
CA SER A 176 5.73 20.12 -8.56
C SER A 176 5.82 21.28 -9.54
N PRO A 177 6.96 21.49 -10.22
CA PRO A 177 7.06 22.43 -11.33
C PRO A 177 6.35 21.93 -12.61
N ILE A 178 5.92 20.66 -12.64
CA ILE A 178 5.25 20.04 -13.78
C ILE A 178 3.88 19.50 -13.37
N GLN A 179 3.02 19.29 -14.38
CA GLN A 179 1.80 18.50 -14.21
C GLN A 179 2.00 17.07 -14.70
N PHE A 180 1.18 16.15 -14.19
CA PHE A 180 1.27 14.72 -14.45
C PHE A 180 0.09 14.23 -15.29
N ASP A 181 0.37 13.28 -16.18
CA ASP A 181 -0.63 12.61 -17.01
C ASP A 181 -1.53 11.72 -16.15
N LYS A 182 -0.91 11.06 -15.15
CA LYS A 182 -1.60 10.22 -14.17
C LYS A 182 -1.08 10.47 -12.75
N VAL A 183 -1.96 10.37 -11.78
CA VAL A 183 -1.64 10.48 -10.36
C VAL A 183 -2.21 9.25 -9.62
N LEU A 184 -1.41 8.61 -8.77
CA LEU A 184 -1.86 7.58 -7.85
C LEU A 184 -1.69 8.09 -6.41
N ILE A 185 -2.72 7.90 -5.60
CA ILE A 185 -2.69 8.19 -4.17
C ILE A 185 -3.02 6.90 -3.43
N ASP A 186 -1.99 6.24 -2.91
CA ASP A 186 -2.12 5.10 -1.99
C ASP A 186 -2.14 5.63 -0.57
N ALA A 187 -3.30 6.13 -0.14
CA ALA A 187 -3.36 6.98 1.03
C ALA A 187 -3.05 6.18 2.32
N GLU A 188 -2.31 6.82 3.23
CA GLU A 188 -2.15 6.30 4.60
C GLU A 188 -3.54 6.14 5.24
N CYS A 189 -3.79 5.00 5.87
CA CYS A 189 -5.10 4.64 6.41
C CYS A 189 -4.94 3.84 7.71
N THR A 190 -6.04 3.37 8.29
CA THR A 190 -6.00 2.56 9.52
C THR A 190 -5.53 1.11 9.32
N HIS A 191 -5.41 0.64 8.06
CA HIS A 191 -4.94 -0.70 7.66
C HIS A 191 -5.78 -1.87 8.18
N GLU A 192 -7.01 -1.62 8.60
CA GLU A 192 -7.95 -2.62 9.13
C GLU A 192 -8.50 -3.56 8.04
N GLY A 193 -8.41 -3.17 6.76
CA GLY A 193 -8.64 -4.09 5.63
C GLY A 193 -7.48 -5.06 5.39
N SER A 194 -6.31 -4.82 5.99
CA SER A 194 -5.14 -5.67 5.80
C SER A 194 -5.05 -6.73 6.90
N ILE A 195 -5.56 -7.94 6.64
CA ILE A 195 -5.44 -9.10 7.55
C ILE A 195 -3.98 -9.31 7.99
N LYS A 196 -3.01 -9.11 7.09
CA LYS A 196 -1.58 -9.23 7.41
C LYS A 196 -1.14 -8.21 8.47
N HIS A 197 -1.61 -6.97 8.39
CA HIS A 197 -1.32 -5.95 9.40
C HIS A 197 -2.05 -6.24 10.70
N LEU A 198 -3.34 -6.61 10.66
CA LEU A 198 -4.09 -7.02 11.84
C LEU A 198 -3.38 -8.16 12.59
N LYS A 199 -2.95 -9.22 11.88
CA LYS A 199 -2.17 -10.32 12.46
C LYS A 199 -0.86 -9.86 13.10
N LYS A 200 -0.14 -8.93 12.46
CA LYS A 200 1.11 -8.39 13.03
C LYS A 200 0.88 -7.74 14.39
N TYR A 201 -0.29 -7.16 14.61
CA TYR A 201 -0.67 -6.57 15.89
C TYR A 201 -1.16 -7.67 16.84
N ILE A 202 -2.20 -8.41 16.47
CA ILE A 202 -2.85 -9.41 17.32
C ILE A 202 -1.88 -10.53 17.78
N ASP A 203 -0.97 -10.99 16.92
CA ASP A 203 -0.08 -12.12 17.22
C ASP A 203 1.27 -11.69 17.81
N LYS A 204 1.57 -10.39 17.91
CA LYS A 204 2.82 -9.91 18.53
C LYS A 204 2.52 -9.11 19.79
N PRO A 205 3.17 -9.45 20.92
CA PRO A 205 2.98 -8.69 22.13
C PRO A 205 3.50 -7.26 21.96
N ILE A 206 2.83 -6.31 22.61
CA ILE A 206 3.15 -4.89 22.51
C ILE A 206 4.46 -4.64 23.27
N PRO A 207 5.48 -4.03 22.64
CA PRO A 207 6.66 -3.59 23.38
C PRO A 207 6.27 -2.41 24.28
N GLU A 208 6.53 -2.50 25.59
CA GLU A 208 6.32 -1.36 26.48
C GLU A 208 7.14 -0.14 26.00
N LYS A 209 6.49 1.01 25.83
CA LYS A 209 7.18 2.28 25.56
C LYS A 209 7.98 2.67 26.80
N ASN A 210 9.29 2.88 26.66
CA ASN A 210 10.10 3.53 27.69
C ASN A 210 9.51 4.90 28.06
N SER A 211 8.78 4.97 29.18
CA SER A 211 8.43 6.23 29.80
C SER A 211 9.67 6.75 30.53
N LYS A 212 10.20 7.88 30.05
CA LYS A 212 11.24 8.72 30.66
C LYS A 212 12.62 8.05 30.86
N LYS A 213 13.58 8.39 29.98
CA LYS A 213 15.00 8.38 30.34
C LYS A 213 15.21 9.36 31.51
N GLN A 214 15.22 8.87 32.75
CA GLN A 214 15.72 9.65 33.88
C GLN A 214 17.25 9.74 33.78
N PHE A 215 17.76 10.92 33.43
CA PHE A 215 19.16 11.26 33.67
C PHE A 215 19.39 11.34 35.19
N LYS A 216 20.07 10.35 35.77
CA LYS A 216 20.68 10.52 37.09
C LYS A 216 22.00 11.27 36.89
N ASN A 217 21.99 12.57 37.17
CA ASN A 217 23.21 13.36 37.31
C ASN A 217 23.93 12.93 38.60
N ASN A 218 24.84 11.97 38.50
CA ASN A 218 25.86 11.82 39.54
C ASN A 218 26.91 12.90 39.29
N LYS A 219 27.00 13.89 40.20
CA LYS A 219 28.09 14.86 40.25
C LYS A 219 29.41 14.09 40.39
N VAL A 220 30.21 14.03 39.32
CA VAL A 220 31.58 13.54 39.38
C VAL A 220 32.49 14.71 39.75
N SER A 221 33.12 14.64 40.92
CA SER A 221 34.21 15.54 41.28
C SER A 221 35.39 15.36 40.32
N LYS A 222 35.94 16.48 39.82
CA LYS A 222 37.14 16.52 38.99
C LYS A 222 38.35 15.94 39.74
N LYS A 223 38.57 14.62 39.66
CA LYS A 223 39.86 13.93 39.87
C LYS A 223 39.66 12.44 39.60
N GLN A 224 39.81 12.02 38.34
CA GLN A 224 40.18 10.68 37.85
C GLN A 224 39.67 10.53 36.41
N LEU A 225 40.39 11.14 35.46
CA LEU A 225 40.29 10.81 34.05
C LEU A 225 41.43 9.83 33.75
N GLN A 226 41.10 8.54 33.67
CA GLN A 226 41.76 7.48 32.89
C GLN A 226 41.45 6.12 33.52
N LYS A 227 40.42 5.45 33.01
CA LYS A 227 40.33 3.99 32.73
C LYS A 227 38.88 3.58 32.48
N ASN A 228 38.63 3.01 31.30
CA ASN A 228 37.52 2.14 30.89
C ASN A 228 36.09 2.57 31.26
N HIS A 229 35.44 3.30 30.35
CA HIS A 229 33.98 3.41 30.32
C HIS A 229 33.36 2.13 29.72
N THR A 230 33.24 1.08 30.52
CA THR A 230 32.21 0.05 30.27
C THR A 230 30.91 0.53 30.91
N ASN A 231 30.02 1.10 30.10
CA ASN A 231 28.64 1.27 30.49
C ASN A 231 28.02 -0.12 30.65
N ILE A 232 27.91 -0.61 31.88
CA ILE A 232 27.12 -1.80 32.19
C ILE A 232 25.66 -1.37 32.14
N TYR A 233 25.04 -1.57 30.98
CA TYR A 233 23.59 -1.54 30.86
C TYR A 233 23.06 -2.86 31.44
N THR A 234 22.52 -2.82 32.64
CA THR A 234 21.60 -3.86 33.09
C THR A 234 20.30 -3.68 32.32
N THR A 235 20.11 -4.47 31.26
CA THR A 235 18.81 -4.66 30.62
C THR A 235 17.89 -5.34 31.63
N GLN A 236 17.05 -4.55 32.30
CA GLN A 236 15.83 -5.10 32.90
C GLN A 236 15.00 -5.67 31.75
N GLN A 237 14.80 -6.98 31.74
CA GLN A 237 13.85 -7.64 30.84
C GLN A 237 12.45 -7.16 31.22
N THR A 238 11.92 -6.20 30.47
CA THR A 238 10.53 -5.74 30.56
C THR A 238 9.63 -6.74 29.85
N LYS A 239 8.57 -7.23 30.51
CA LYS A 239 7.66 -8.24 29.97
C LYS A 239 6.70 -7.59 28.97
N ALA A 240 6.70 -8.09 27.73
CA ALA A 240 5.72 -7.68 26.72
C ALA A 240 4.32 -8.21 27.08
N HIS A 241 3.24 -7.46 26.78
CA HIS A 241 1.85 -7.86 27.07
C HIS A 241 1.06 -8.18 25.80
N GLU A 242 0.05 -9.04 25.93
CA GLU A 242 -0.90 -9.36 24.85
C GLU A 242 -1.80 -8.15 24.56
N TRP A 243 -2.29 -8.03 23.33
CA TRP A 243 -3.19 -6.94 22.95
C TRP A 243 -4.46 -6.95 23.79
N THR A 244 -4.72 -5.83 24.46
CA THR A 244 -6.00 -5.59 25.13
C THR A 244 -7.03 -5.01 24.15
N GLU A 245 -8.30 -5.04 24.55
CA GLU A 245 -9.38 -4.32 23.86
C GLU A 245 -9.06 -2.82 23.74
N GLU A 246 -8.49 -2.23 24.78
CA GLU A 246 -8.08 -0.82 24.79
C GLU A 246 -6.96 -0.54 23.77
N ASP A 247 -5.95 -1.41 23.68
CA ASP A 247 -4.88 -1.28 22.67
C ASP A 247 -5.43 -1.35 21.24
N PHE A 248 -6.38 -2.26 21.02
CA PHE A 248 -7.07 -2.41 19.75
C PHE A 248 -7.85 -1.14 19.40
N ASN A 249 -8.68 -0.66 20.31
CA ASN A 249 -9.49 0.54 20.10
C ASN A 249 -8.61 1.77 19.90
N ASN A 250 -7.54 1.94 20.68
CA ASN A 250 -6.58 3.03 20.52
C ASN A 250 -5.83 3.02 19.18
N ARG A 251 -5.66 1.85 18.55
CA ARG A 251 -4.97 1.71 17.26
C ARG A 251 -5.88 1.97 16.07
N PHE A 252 -7.11 1.48 16.12
CA PHE A 252 -8.01 1.41 14.97
C PHE A 252 -9.23 2.33 15.09
N LEU A 253 -9.68 2.64 16.31
CA LEU A 253 -10.96 3.33 16.56
C LEU A 253 -10.80 4.65 17.35
N ASP A 254 -9.56 5.10 17.60
CA ASP A 254 -9.29 6.38 18.24
C ASP A 254 -9.81 7.53 17.37
N GLN A 255 -10.85 8.20 17.85
CA GLN A 255 -11.57 9.23 17.09
C GLN A 255 -10.69 10.41 16.68
N LYS A 256 -9.72 10.81 17.52
CA LYS A 256 -8.83 11.93 17.19
C LYS A 256 -7.87 11.54 16.08
N LYS A 257 -7.31 10.33 16.13
CA LYS A 257 -6.43 9.81 15.08
C LYS A 257 -7.19 9.56 13.78
N LEU A 258 -8.42 9.04 13.87
CA LEU A 258 -9.29 8.85 12.72
C LEU A 258 -9.56 10.17 12.01
N GLN A 259 -9.94 11.23 12.75
CA GLN A 259 -10.16 12.54 12.15
C GLN A 259 -8.89 13.08 11.46
N GLN A 260 -7.72 12.92 12.09
CA GLN A 260 -6.44 13.32 11.46
C GLN A 260 -6.16 12.53 10.17
N ILE A 261 -6.51 11.24 10.13
CA ILE A 261 -6.37 10.42 8.92
C ILE A 261 -7.33 10.91 7.83
N TYR A 262 -8.58 11.24 8.17
CA TYR A 262 -9.56 11.75 7.20
C TYR A 262 -9.10 13.08 6.60
N ASP A 263 -8.64 14.01 7.43
CA ASP A 263 -8.15 15.32 6.98
C ASP A 263 -6.88 15.18 6.12
N LEU A 264 -5.98 14.26 6.51
CA LEU A 264 -4.79 13.92 5.73
C LEU A 264 -5.17 13.36 4.36
N GLN A 265 -6.04 12.35 4.32
CA GLN A 265 -6.49 11.71 3.08
C GLN A 265 -7.12 12.71 2.12
N PHE A 266 -7.98 13.60 2.63
CA PHE A 266 -8.58 14.66 1.83
C PHE A 266 -7.52 15.60 1.25
N SER A 267 -6.58 16.05 2.09
CA SER A 267 -5.50 16.96 1.65
C SER A 267 -4.58 16.33 0.61
N LEU A 268 -4.29 15.02 0.73
CA LEU A 268 -3.53 14.27 -0.26
C LEU A 268 -4.31 14.19 -1.59
N LEU A 269 -5.61 13.91 -1.53
CA LEU A 269 -6.50 13.85 -2.70
C LEU A 269 -6.55 15.18 -3.46
N GLU A 270 -6.79 16.28 -2.75
CA GLU A 270 -6.78 17.62 -3.33
C GLU A 270 -5.43 17.97 -3.95
N ASN A 271 -4.33 17.72 -3.23
CA ASN A 271 -3.01 18.06 -3.74
C ASN A 271 -2.63 17.21 -4.96
N GLY A 272 -2.94 15.91 -4.96
CA GLY A 272 -2.71 15.06 -6.13
C GLY A 272 -3.52 15.52 -7.34
N TYR A 273 -4.79 15.88 -7.16
CA TYR A 273 -5.65 16.37 -8.24
C TYR A 273 -5.18 17.72 -8.81
N LYS A 274 -4.67 18.60 -7.96
CA LYS A 274 -4.08 19.88 -8.38
C LYS A 274 -2.93 19.69 -9.36
N HIS A 275 -2.11 18.64 -9.20
CA HIS A 275 -0.98 18.34 -10.07
C HIS A 275 -1.37 17.56 -11.34
N LEU A 276 -2.62 17.13 -11.45
CA LEU A 276 -3.11 16.39 -12.61
C LEU A 276 -3.38 17.35 -13.78
N LYS A 277 -2.92 16.96 -14.98
CA LYS A 277 -3.24 17.64 -16.24
C LYS A 277 -4.73 17.57 -16.55
N GLN A 278 -5.21 18.50 -17.38
CA GLN A 278 -6.51 18.38 -18.07
C GLN A 278 -6.59 17.02 -18.78
N ASN A 279 -7.73 16.34 -18.72
CA ASN A 279 -7.90 14.96 -19.22
C ASN A 279 -7.07 13.87 -18.53
N GLY A 280 -6.28 14.20 -17.49
CA GLY A 280 -5.51 13.23 -16.73
C GLY A 280 -6.39 12.34 -15.86
N ILE A 281 -5.82 11.22 -15.39
CA ILE A 281 -6.48 10.28 -14.47
C ILE A 281 -5.80 10.29 -13.11
N LEU A 282 -6.61 10.38 -12.05
CA LEU A 282 -6.21 10.14 -10.68
C LEU A 282 -6.84 8.85 -10.16
N ILE A 283 -6.04 8.01 -9.51
CA ILE A 283 -6.52 6.87 -8.72
C ILE A 283 -6.33 7.18 -7.24
N TYR A 284 -7.42 7.14 -6.50
CA TYR A 284 -7.40 7.14 -5.04
C TYR A 284 -7.64 5.71 -4.55
N SER A 285 -6.80 5.23 -3.63
CA SER A 285 -6.98 3.93 -3.02
C SER A 285 -6.58 3.91 -1.55
N THR A 286 -7.23 3.03 -0.79
CA THR A 286 -6.87 2.71 0.59
C THR A 286 -6.98 1.20 0.82
N CYS A 287 -6.30 0.67 1.84
CA CYS A 287 -6.59 -0.67 2.37
C CYS A 287 -7.48 -0.62 3.62
N SER A 288 -8.33 0.40 3.70
CA SER A 288 -9.32 0.60 4.75
C SER A 288 -10.69 0.11 4.29
N PHE A 289 -11.44 -0.36 5.28
CA PHE A 289 -12.82 -0.77 5.13
C PHE A 289 -13.80 0.38 5.43
N SER A 290 -13.35 1.39 6.18
CA SER A 290 -14.17 2.54 6.58
C SER A 290 -14.67 3.38 5.41
N GLN A 291 -15.98 3.60 5.35
CA GLN A 291 -16.66 4.49 4.43
C GLN A 291 -16.13 5.93 4.54
N LYS A 292 -15.83 6.39 5.76
CA LYS A 292 -15.26 7.73 6.01
C LYS A 292 -13.89 7.94 5.36
N GLN A 293 -13.11 6.87 5.20
CA GLN A 293 -11.81 6.90 4.52
C GLN A 293 -11.94 6.67 3.01
N ASN A 294 -13.10 6.23 2.55
CA ASN A 294 -13.32 5.76 1.19
C ASN A 294 -14.36 6.67 0.51
N GLU A 295 -15.62 6.27 0.48
CA GLU A 295 -16.67 6.96 -0.27
C GLU A 295 -16.86 8.40 0.19
N ASP A 296 -16.81 8.69 1.49
CA ASP A 296 -17.01 10.06 1.99
C ASP A 296 -15.91 11.02 1.52
N GLN A 297 -14.67 10.53 1.39
CA GLN A 297 -13.57 11.32 0.82
C GLN A 297 -13.85 11.69 -0.64
N ILE A 298 -14.36 10.73 -1.41
CA ILE A 298 -14.67 10.91 -2.82
C ILE A 298 -15.89 11.81 -3.01
N ILE A 299 -16.96 11.62 -2.24
CA ILE A 299 -18.16 12.46 -2.27
C ILE A 299 -17.78 13.91 -1.99
N LYS A 300 -17.11 14.16 -0.86
CA LYS A 300 -16.67 15.50 -0.46
C LYS A 300 -15.77 16.13 -1.52
N PHE A 301 -14.89 15.35 -2.13
CA PHE A 301 -13.99 15.85 -3.17
C PHE A 301 -14.74 16.26 -4.45
N LEU A 302 -15.69 15.43 -4.92
CA LEU A 302 -16.48 15.72 -6.11
C LEU A 302 -17.40 16.94 -5.93
N GLU A 303 -17.94 17.14 -4.73
CA GLU A 303 -18.71 18.34 -4.38
C GLU A 303 -17.90 19.64 -4.49
N GLN A 304 -16.57 19.56 -4.35
CA GLN A 304 -15.66 20.71 -4.38
C GLN A 304 -14.95 20.90 -5.72
N ASN A 305 -15.04 19.93 -6.64
CA ASN A 305 -14.30 19.92 -7.89
C ASN A 305 -15.24 19.60 -9.07
N ASN A 306 -15.88 20.63 -9.63
CA ASN A 306 -16.85 20.49 -10.72
C ASN A 306 -16.24 20.00 -12.05
N ASP A 307 -14.92 20.05 -12.19
CA ASP A 307 -14.20 19.50 -13.35
C ASP A 307 -13.76 18.04 -13.14
N ALA A 308 -14.13 17.41 -12.02
CA ALA A 308 -13.81 16.02 -11.72
C ALA A 308 -14.99 15.08 -12.06
N ILE A 309 -14.70 14.00 -12.78
CA ILE A 309 -15.66 12.93 -13.06
C ILE A 309 -15.17 11.62 -12.48
N LEU A 310 -16.04 10.96 -11.70
CA LEU A 310 -15.82 9.61 -11.22
C LEU A 310 -16.10 8.59 -12.33
N MET A 311 -15.06 7.89 -12.78
CA MET A 311 -15.10 6.85 -13.80
C MET A 311 -15.06 5.47 -13.16
N HIS A 312 -15.65 4.48 -13.82
CA HIS A 312 -15.46 3.09 -13.42
C HIS A 312 -13.97 2.71 -13.58
N PRO A 313 -13.29 2.23 -12.53
CA PRO A 313 -11.95 1.66 -12.68
C PRO A 313 -12.08 0.39 -13.52
N PHE A 314 -11.26 0.20 -14.55
CA PHE A 314 -11.42 -0.92 -15.48
C PHE A 314 -11.12 -2.24 -14.75
N TRP A 315 -12.18 -2.95 -14.34
CA TRP A 315 -12.20 -4.29 -13.77
C TRP A 315 -13.40 -4.98 -14.41
N ASP A 316 -13.16 -6.10 -15.10
CA ASP A 316 -14.27 -6.90 -15.61
C ASP A 316 -15.09 -7.37 -14.42
N MET A 317 -16.36 -6.93 -14.32
CA MET A 317 -17.29 -7.27 -13.24
C MET A 317 -17.78 -8.73 -13.40
N GLN A 318 -16.87 -9.64 -13.74
CA GLN A 318 -17.11 -11.08 -13.61
C GLN A 318 -17.15 -11.44 -12.12
N GLU A 319 -17.92 -12.48 -11.80
CA GLU A 319 -18.08 -12.98 -10.44
C GLU A 319 -16.70 -13.21 -9.77
N GLN A 320 -16.59 -12.89 -8.48
CA GLN A 320 -15.44 -13.20 -7.61
C GLN A 320 -14.14 -12.40 -7.84
N GLN A 321 -14.17 -11.26 -8.52
CA GLN A 321 -12.97 -10.41 -8.68
C GLN A 321 -12.90 -9.26 -7.68
N CYS A 322 -14.00 -8.54 -7.53
CA CYS A 322 -14.18 -7.43 -6.62
C CYS A 322 -15.68 -7.27 -6.29
N LYS A 323 -16.01 -6.28 -5.49
CA LYS A 323 -17.37 -5.84 -5.17
C LYS A 323 -17.55 -4.38 -5.59
N PRO A 324 -18.77 -3.94 -5.92
CA PRO A 324 -19.06 -2.52 -5.98
C PRO A 324 -18.82 -1.87 -4.61
N GLY A 325 -18.35 -0.61 -4.62
CA GLY A 325 -18.38 0.26 -3.45
C GLY A 325 -19.79 0.81 -3.19
N GLN A 326 -19.94 1.63 -2.15
CA GLN A 326 -21.26 2.18 -1.79
C GLN A 326 -21.73 3.30 -2.72
N ILE A 327 -20.81 3.90 -3.49
CA ILE A 327 -21.14 4.85 -4.55
C ILE A 327 -20.82 4.25 -5.92
N PHE A 328 -21.62 4.62 -6.92
CA PHE A 328 -21.44 4.17 -8.31
C PHE A 328 -20.01 4.48 -8.80
N ASN A 329 -19.45 3.62 -9.66
CA ASN A 329 -18.09 3.74 -10.18
C ASN A 329 -16.95 3.62 -9.15
N THR A 330 -17.21 3.09 -7.96
CA THR A 330 -16.14 2.66 -7.02
C THR A 330 -16.14 1.15 -6.84
N VAL A 331 -14.98 0.60 -6.49
CA VAL A 331 -14.83 -0.85 -6.27
C VAL A 331 -14.11 -1.14 -4.96
N ARG A 332 -14.47 -2.27 -4.37
CA ARG A 332 -13.92 -2.80 -3.13
C ARG A 332 -13.42 -4.23 -3.33
N PHE A 333 -12.34 -4.58 -2.64
CA PHE A 333 -11.80 -5.93 -2.56
C PHE A 333 -11.88 -6.41 -1.12
N ASP A 334 -12.05 -7.71 -0.93
CA ASP A 334 -11.99 -8.32 0.38
C ASP A 334 -11.51 -9.79 0.32
N PRO A 335 -11.16 -10.39 1.48
CA PRO A 335 -10.70 -11.77 1.55
C PRO A 335 -11.70 -12.81 1.04
N LYS A 336 -13.01 -12.59 1.21
CA LYS A 336 -14.05 -13.58 0.90
C LYS A 336 -14.35 -13.63 -0.59
N VAL A 337 -14.47 -12.48 -1.25
CA VAL A 337 -14.83 -12.40 -2.68
C VAL A 337 -13.62 -12.37 -3.56
N SER A 338 -12.57 -11.63 -3.19
CA SER A 338 -11.42 -11.41 -4.07
C SER A 338 -10.23 -12.30 -3.75
N ASN A 339 -10.21 -12.99 -2.59
CA ASN A 339 -9.02 -13.68 -2.05
C ASN A 339 -7.80 -12.74 -1.92
N THR A 340 -8.05 -11.48 -1.56
CA THR A 340 -7.03 -10.43 -1.40
C THR A 340 -7.13 -9.78 -0.02
N GLY A 341 -6.29 -8.77 0.23
CA GLY A 341 -6.57 -7.83 1.32
C GLY A 341 -7.80 -6.97 0.99
N GLY A 342 -8.26 -6.23 2.00
CA GLY A 342 -9.15 -5.10 1.80
C GLY A 342 -8.51 -4.04 0.92
N MET A 343 -9.24 -3.55 -0.08
CA MET A 343 -8.83 -2.43 -0.94
C MET A 343 -10.06 -1.66 -1.38
N PHE A 344 -9.97 -0.34 -1.43
CA PHE A 344 -10.92 0.53 -2.09
C PHE A 344 -10.23 1.23 -3.27
N ILE A 345 -10.94 1.42 -4.38
CA ILE A 345 -10.41 2.11 -5.56
C ILE A 345 -11.49 3.06 -6.10
N ALA A 346 -11.10 4.33 -6.28
CA ALA A 346 -11.85 5.34 -7.00
C ALA A 346 -11.00 5.92 -8.13
N LYS A 347 -11.56 5.99 -9.33
CA LYS A 347 -10.90 6.55 -10.52
C LYS A 347 -11.55 7.85 -10.92
N ILE A 348 -10.76 8.91 -10.93
CA ILE A 348 -11.23 10.26 -11.21
C ILE A 348 -10.55 10.76 -12.48
N LYS A 349 -11.33 11.27 -13.42
CA LYS A 349 -10.83 12.01 -14.57
C LYS A 349 -11.03 13.50 -14.35
N LYS A 350 -9.98 14.27 -14.56
CA LYS A 350 -10.10 15.71 -14.73
C LYS A 350 -10.58 15.99 -16.14
N LEU A 351 -11.64 16.76 -16.28
CA LEU A 351 -12.13 17.20 -17.59
C LEU A 351 -11.11 18.05 -18.31
#